data_AF-A0A6M0C5T0-F1
#
_entry.id   AF-A0A6M0C5T0-F1
#
_cell.length_a   1.000
_cell.length_b   1.000
_cell.length_c   1.000
_cell.angle_alpha   90.00
_cell.angle_beta   90.00
_cell.angle_gamma   90.00
#
_symmetry.space_group_name_H-M   'P 1'
#
loop_
_entity.id
_entity.type
_entity.pdbx_description
1 polymer ?
#
loop_
_entity_poly.entity_id
_entity_poly.type
_entity_poly.pdbx_seq_one_letter_code
_entity_poly.pdbx_strand_id
1 'polypeptide(L)'
;MSETVINRLKTIIAEELDVNLKIEEINEDASLFEDGLGFDSIVTVEFISLIEQHFGLEFSDGELNPELFSNLKVLADFISSKKPELTMETVS
;
A
#
# COMPACT_ATOMS: atom_id res chain seq x y z
N MET A 1 1.59 -8.79 17.45
CA MET A 1 2.41 -7.97 16.53
C MET A 1 1.47 -6.91 16.03
N SER A 2 1.70 -5.63 16.34
CA SER A 2 0.80 -4.56 15.92
C SER A 2 0.65 -4.57 14.41
N GLU A 3 -0.58 -4.64 13.92
CA GLU A 3 -0.88 -4.60 12.49
C GLU A 3 -0.59 -3.16 12.01
N THR A 4 0.46 -3.00 11.20
CA THR A 4 0.83 -1.69 10.62
C THR A 4 0.24 -1.59 9.23
N VAL A 5 0.02 -0.35 8.76
CA VAL A 5 -0.43 -0.09 7.38
C VAL A 5 0.45 -0.83 6.36
N ILE A 6 1.76 -0.93 6.60
CA ILE A 6 2.70 -1.69 5.77
C ILE A 6 2.31 -3.18 5.68
N ASN A 7 2.03 -3.86 6.80
CA ASN A 7 1.63 -5.27 6.77
C ASN A 7 0.34 -5.48 6.01
N ARG A 8 -0.60 -4.54 6.14
CA ARG A 8 -1.87 -4.57 5.40
C ARG A 8 -1.63 -4.41 3.89
N LEU A 9 -0.79 -3.45 3.49
CA LEU A 9 -0.39 -3.27 2.09
C LEU A 9 0.28 -4.54 1.54
N LYS A 10 1.23 -5.14 2.26
CA LYS A 10 1.88 -6.39 1.82
C LYS A 10 0.88 -7.54 1.64
N THR A 11 -0.14 -7.62 2.51
CA THR A 11 -1.20 -8.61 2.42
C THR A 11 -2.05 -8.39 1.17
N ILE A 12 -2.47 -7.15 0.90
CA ILE A 12 -3.22 -6.80 -0.33
C ILE A 12 -2.41 -7.19 -1.58
N ILE A 13 -1.11 -6.93 -1.57
CA ILE A 13 -0.23 -7.27 -2.69
C ILE A 13 -0.09 -8.79 -2.87
N ALA A 14 0.06 -9.55 -1.80
CA ALA A 14 0.30 -10.98 -1.91
C ALA A 14 -0.98 -11.80 -2.13
N GLU A 15 -2.12 -11.34 -1.60
CA GLU A 15 -3.37 -12.10 -1.59
C GLU A 15 -4.41 -11.59 -2.58
N GLU A 16 -4.46 -10.28 -2.85
CA GLU A 16 -5.50 -9.68 -3.70
C GLU A 16 -4.98 -9.30 -5.09
N LEU A 17 -3.69 -8.94 -5.20
CA LEU A 17 -3.06 -8.66 -6.49
C LEU A 17 -2.52 -9.94 -7.14
N ASP A 18 -2.71 -10.09 -8.45
CA ASP A 18 -2.24 -11.24 -9.24
C ASP A 18 -0.74 -11.13 -9.60
N VAL A 19 0.11 -10.85 -8.60
CA VAL A 19 1.55 -10.62 -8.80
C VAL A 19 2.42 -11.83 -8.44
N ASN A 20 1.83 -12.92 -7.93
CA ASN A 20 2.52 -14.15 -7.52
C ASN A 20 3.73 -13.87 -6.59
N LEU A 21 3.64 -12.82 -5.76
CA LEU A 21 4.62 -12.45 -4.75
C LEU A 21 4.12 -12.88 -3.36
N LYS A 22 5.02 -13.34 -2.50
CA LYS A 22 4.68 -13.63 -1.10
C LYS A 22 4.92 -12.40 -0.22
N ILE A 23 4.13 -12.26 0.85
CA ILE A 23 4.30 -11.21 1.88
C ILE A 23 5.76 -11.07 2.34
N GLU A 24 6.45 -12.21 2.49
CA GLU A 24 7.84 -12.29 2.95
C GLU A 24 8.86 -11.79 1.92
N GLU A 25 8.53 -11.83 0.63
CA GLU A 25 9.38 -11.36 -0.47
C GLU A 25 9.17 -9.88 -0.78
N ILE A 26 8.08 -9.29 -0.26
CA ILE A 26 7.75 -7.89 -0.46
C ILE A 26 8.57 -7.02 0.49
N ASN A 27 9.58 -6.38 -0.06
CA ASN A 27 10.40 -5.40 0.65
C ASN A 27 9.69 -4.03 0.66
N GLU A 28 9.55 -3.45 1.85
CA GLU A 28 8.87 -2.16 2.05
C GLU A 28 9.69 -0.94 1.64
N ASP A 29 11.02 -1.09 1.51
CA ASP A 29 11.92 -0.06 0.99
C ASP A 29 12.13 -0.20 -0.53
N ALA A 30 11.64 -1.27 -1.15
CA ALA A 30 11.78 -1.48 -2.59
C ALA A 30 10.78 -0.64 -3.39
N SER A 31 11.16 -0.37 -4.65
CA SER A 31 10.29 0.32 -5.60
C SER A 31 9.02 -0.50 -5.88
N LEU A 32 7.84 0.11 -5.91
CA LEU A 32 6.62 -0.61 -6.29
C LEU A 32 6.58 -0.93 -7.79
N PHE A 33 7.24 -0.09 -8.60
CA PHE A 33 7.27 -0.20 -10.06
C PHE A 33 8.28 -1.25 -10.57
N GLU A 34 8.52 -1.25 -11.89
CA GLU A 34 9.39 -2.20 -12.61
C GLU A 34 10.80 -2.39 -12.02
N ASP A 35 11.34 -1.42 -11.27
CA ASP A 35 12.67 -1.51 -10.65
C ASP A 35 12.69 -2.33 -9.34
N GLY A 36 11.52 -2.66 -8.77
CA GLY A 36 11.41 -3.41 -7.51
C GLY A 36 10.38 -4.53 -7.56
N LEU A 37 9.15 -4.27 -7.14
CA LEU A 37 8.05 -5.26 -7.09
C LEU A 37 7.46 -5.57 -8.48
N GLY A 38 7.78 -4.77 -9.50
CA GLY A 38 7.36 -5.07 -10.87
C GLY A 38 5.93 -4.66 -11.20
N PHE A 39 5.38 -3.63 -10.53
CA PHE A 39 4.00 -3.24 -10.82
C PHE A 39 3.91 -2.57 -12.19
N ASP A 40 3.10 -3.18 -13.04
CA ASP A 40 2.65 -2.60 -14.29
C ASP A 40 1.63 -1.47 -14.06
N SER A 41 1.36 -0.67 -15.10
CA SER A 41 0.37 0.42 -15.02
C SER A 41 -1.03 -0.08 -14.64
N ILE A 42 -1.41 -1.29 -15.05
CA ILE A 42 -2.71 -1.89 -14.72
C ILE A 42 -2.76 -2.30 -13.25
N VAL A 43 -1.74 -3.04 -12.81
CA VAL A 43 -1.59 -3.54 -11.42
C VAL A 43 -1.56 -2.37 -10.45
N THR A 44 -0.89 -1.27 -10.82
CA THR A 44 -0.85 -0.04 -10.01
C THR A 44 -2.23 0.55 -9.78
N VAL A 45 -3.06 0.68 -10.82
CA VAL A 45 -4.42 1.22 -10.70
C VAL A 45 -5.32 0.31 -9.85
N GLU A 46 -5.18 -1.01 -10.00
CA GLU A 46 -5.89 -1.98 -9.18
C GLU A 46 -5.47 -1.89 -7.71
N PHE A 47 -4.15 -1.76 -7.46
CA PHE A 47 -3.63 -1.59 -6.11
C PHE A 47 -4.17 -0.34 -5.42
N ILE A 48 -4.20 0.80 -6.13
CA ILE A 48 -4.78 2.05 -5.63
C ILE A 48 -6.24 1.81 -5.22
N SER A 49 -7.03 1.19 -6.10
CA SER A 49 -8.45 0.90 -5.83
C SER A 49 -8.62 0.01 -4.60
N LEU A 50 -7.78 -1.02 -4.43
CA LEU A 50 -7.80 -1.91 -3.26
C LEU A 50 -7.46 -1.15 -1.97
N ILE A 51 -6.48 -0.25 -2.01
CA ILE A 51 -6.14 0.60 -0.85
C ILE A 51 -7.34 1.48 -0.45
N GLU A 52 -7.96 2.14 -1.42
CA GLU A 52 -9.15 2.97 -1.18
C GLU A 52 -10.27 2.16 -0.52
N GLN A 53 -10.52 0.94 -1.00
CA GLN A 53 -11.52 0.02 -0.44
C GLN A 53 -11.17 -0.45 0.98
N HIS A 54 -9.94 -0.91 1.21
CA HIS A 54 -9.51 -1.48 2.51
C HIS A 54 -9.36 -0.43 3.60
N PHE A 55 -8.86 0.75 3.26
CA PHE A 55 -8.63 1.82 4.22
C PHE A 55 -9.76 2.86 4.25
N GLY A 56 -10.71 2.76 3.32
CA GLY A 56 -11.84 3.69 3.20
C GLY A 56 -11.39 5.12 2.98
N LEU A 57 -10.38 5.32 2.12
CA LEU A 57 -9.83 6.61 1.73
C LEU A 57 -9.97 6.80 0.22
N GLU A 58 -9.76 8.02 -0.26
CA GLU A 58 -9.79 8.33 -1.69
C GLU A 58 -8.55 9.15 -2.04
N PHE A 59 -7.84 8.75 -3.09
CA PHE A 59 -6.70 9.50 -3.60
C PHE A 59 -7.18 10.52 -4.63
N SER A 60 -6.82 11.79 -4.42
CA SER A 60 -7.06 12.83 -5.44
C SER A 60 -5.99 12.76 -6.55
N ASP A 61 -6.30 13.22 -7.76
CA ASP A 61 -5.36 13.25 -8.90
C ASP A 61 -4.02 13.95 -8.56
N GLY A 62 -4.05 14.98 -7.71
CA GLY A 62 -2.84 15.68 -7.26
C GLY A 62 -1.99 14.90 -6.25
N GLU A 63 -2.57 13.89 -5.61
CA GLU A 63 -1.89 13.03 -4.63
C GLU A 63 -1.32 11.78 -5.28
N LEU A 64 -1.94 11.30 -6.37
CA LEU A 64 -1.45 10.18 -7.18
C LEU A 64 -0.20 10.59 -7.99
N ASN A 65 0.94 10.65 -7.30
CA ASN A 65 2.24 10.97 -7.89
C ASN A 65 3.21 9.78 -7.75
N PRO A 66 4.17 9.62 -8.68
CA PRO A 66 5.12 8.51 -8.64
C PRO A 66 6.03 8.51 -7.39
N GLU A 67 6.21 9.63 -6.71
CA GLU A 67 6.94 9.68 -5.44
C GLU A 67 6.16 8.98 -4.31
N LEU A 68 4.84 9.14 -4.27
CA LEU A 68 3.95 8.49 -3.32
C LEU A 68 4.03 6.95 -3.44
N PHE A 69 4.13 6.46 -4.67
CA PHE A 69 4.27 5.05 -5.00
C PHE A 69 5.73 4.59 -5.13
N SER A 70 6.69 5.40 -4.65
CA SER A 70 8.10 5.01 -4.71
C SER A 70 8.43 3.82 -3.83
N ASN A 71 7.75 3.62 -2.70
CA ASN A 71 7.90 2.42 -1.86
C ASN A 71 6.72 2.29 -0.89
N LEU A 72 6.60 1.13 -0.21
CA LEU A 72 5.50 0.90 0.72
C LEU A 72 5.54 1.79 1.96
N LYS A 73 6.73 2.22 2.41
CA LYS A 73 6.85 3.11 3.56
C LYS A 73 6.21 4.47 3.31
N VAL A 74 6.52 5.10 2.18
CA VAL A 74 5.96 6.40 1.79
C VAL A 74 4.44 6.30 1.67
N LEU A 75 3.96 5.24 1.02
CA LEU A 75 2.53 5.00 0.88
C LEU A 75 1.84 4.77 2.23
N ALA A 76 2.45 3.97 3.11
CA ALA A 76 1.93 3.70 4.44
C ALA A 76 1.90 4.95 5.34
N ASP A 77 2.93 5.80 5.24
CA ASP A 77 3.00 7.06 5.98
C ASP A 77 1.91 8.03 5.51
N PHE A 78 1.67 8.10 4.20
CA PHE A 78 0.59 8.90 3.63
C PHE A 78 -0.79 8.42 4.08
N ILE A 79 -1.05 7.11 4.01
CA ILE A 79 -2.31 6.51 4.47
C ILE A 79 -2.50 6.78 5.97
N SER A 80 -1.45 6.61 6.78
CA SER A 80 -1.48 6.88 8.22
C SER A 80 -1.76 8.35 8.52
N SER A 81 -1.20 9.27 7.70
CA SER A 81 -1.46 10.71 7.82
C SER A 81 -2.90 11.08 7.44
N LYS A 82 -3.49 10.40 6.45
CA LYS A 82 -4.89 10.60 6.04
C LYS A 82 -5.88 10.02 7.03
N LYS A 83 -5.54 8.88 7.63
CA LYS A 83 -6.39 8.10 8.53
C LYS A 83 -5.61 7.67 9.77
N PRO A 84 -5.35 8.60 10.71
CA PRO A 84 -4.63 8.29 11.94
C PRO A 84 -5.37 7.26 12.81
N GLU A 85 -6.70 7.18 12.67
CA GLU A 85 -7.56 6.20 13.37
C GLU A 85 -7.23 4.73 13.05
N LEU A 86 -6.63 4.44 11.89
CA LEU A 86 -6.24 3.07 11.50
C LEU A 86 -5.02 2.56 12.28
N THR A 87 -4.24 3.47 12.89
CA THR A 87 -3.10 3.11 13.74
C THR A 87 -3.50 2.87 15.20
N MET A 88 -4.76 3.16 15.53
CA MET A 88 -5.35 2.93 16.84
C MET A 88 -6.21 1.67 16.79
N GLU A 89 -5.55 0.51 16.86
CA GLU A 89 -6.23 -0.63 17.47
C GLU A 89 -6.68 -0.18 18.87
N THR A 90 -7.99 -0.15 19.01
CA THR A 90 -8.78 0.11 20.20
C THR A 90 -8.09 -0.37 21.48
N VAL A 91 -7.56 0.57 22.27
CA VAL A 91 -7.49 0.36 23.72
C VAL A 91 -8.87 0.73 24.26
N SER A 92 -9.78 -0.24 24.31
CA SER A 92 -11.02 -0.17 25.09
C SER A 92 -11.39 -1.57 25.57
#